data_AF-A0A3R8T4C3-F1
#
_entry.id   AF-A0A3R8T4C3-F1
#
_cell.length_a   1.000
_cell.length_b   1.000
_cell.length_c   1.000
_cell.angle_alpha   90.00
_cell.angle_beta   90.00
_cell.angle_gamma   90.00
#
_symmetry.space_group_name_H-M   'P 1'
#
loop_
_entity.id
_entity.type
_entity.pdbx_description
1 polymer ?
#
loop_
_entity_poly.entity_id
_entity_poly.type
_entity_poly.pdbx_seq_one_letter_code
_entity_poly.pdbx_strand_id
1 'polypeptide(L)' 'MEPSIAGSCHCRPIMHSATDSTSQRHDPVLNAFLEFLARDITSHPERLQAVDTALLARIDTLTRGIDIDLDQPLAGDDE' A
#
# COMPACT_ATOMS: atom_id res chain seq x y z
N MET A 1 -46.53 -4.38 -4.38
CA MET A 1 -45.78 -3.32 -3.68
C MET A 1 -44.72 -4.02 -2.84
N GLU A 2 -43.47 -3.91 -3.28
CA GLU A 2 -42.29 -4.71 -2.87
C GLU A 2 -41.97 -4.66 -1.36
N PRO A 3 -41.43 -5.75 -0.76
CA PRO A 3 -40.64 -5.65 0.46
C PRO A 3 -39.13 -5.69 0.16
N SER A 4 -38.53 -4.50 0.27
CA SER A 4 -37.15 -4.15 0.60
C SER A 4 -36.17 -5.29 0.94
N ILE A 5 -35.25 -5.57 0.02
CA ILE A 5 -34.04 -6.38 0.30
C ILE A 5 -33.00 -5.46 0.96
N ALA A 6 -32.98 -5.43 2.29
CA ALA A 6 -31.92 -4.78 3.07
C ALA A 6 -30.66 -5.66 3.04
N GLY A 7 -29.85 -5.53 1.99
CA GLY A 7 -28.53 -6.16 1.91
C GLY A 7 -27.53 -5.42 2.79
N SER A 8 -27.24 -5.95 3.97
CA SER A 8 -26.19 -5.43 4.85
C SER A 8 -24.85 -6.09 4.52
N CYS A 9 -24.08 -5.50 3.61
CA CYS A 9 -22.71 -5.91 3.33
C CYS A 9 -21.77 -5.34 4.40
N HIS A 10 -21.46 -6.13 5.43
CA HIS A 10 -20.42 -5.79 6.39
C HIS A 10 -19.05 -6.25 5.87
N CYS A 11 -18.29 -5.34 5.26
CA CYS A 11 -16.85 -5.56 5.07
C CYS A 11 -16.16 -5.46 6.44
N ARG A 12 -15.72 -6.60 6.99
CA ARG A 12 -14.76 -6.63 8.11
C ARG A 12 -13.36 -6.33 7.55
N PRO A 13 -12.63 -5.32 8.04
CA PRO A 13 -11.22 -5.19 7.71
C PRO A 13 -10.45 -6.30 8.41
N ILE A 14 -9.69 -7.06 7.63
CA ILE A 14 -8.69 -7.99 8.17
C ILE A 14 -7.42 -7.16 8.39
N MET A 15 -7.26 -6.60 9.58
CA MET A 15 -5.96 -6.07 10.02
C MET A 15 -5.10 -7.27 10.48
N HIS A 16 -4.26 -7.79 9.59
CA HIS A 16 -3.08 -8.54 10.01
C HIS A 16 -1.97 -7.53 10.25
N SER A 17 -1.68 -7.26 11.52
CA SER A 17 -0.57 -6.41 11.94
C SER A 17 0.75 -7.19 11.84
N ALA A 18 1.55 -6.90 10.82
CA ALA A 18 3.00 -7.05 10.91
C ALA A 18 3.53 -5.74 11.53
N THR A 19 3.59 -5.68 12.85
CA THR A 19 4.27 -4.59 13.56
C THR A 19 5.39 -5.19 14.38
N ASP A 20 6.59 -5.25 13.80
CA ASP A 20 7.77 -4.91 14.58
C ASP A 20 8.55 -3.83 13.86
N SER A 21 8.16 -2.60 14.14
CA SER A 21 8.94 -1.40 13.86
C SER A 21 8.55 -0.38 14.93
N THR A 22 8.79 -0.75 16.18
CA THR A 22 8.72 0.16 17.33
C THR A 22 9.88 1.18 17.35
N SER A 23 10.41 1.57 16.19
CA SER A 23 11.05 2.88 16.01
C SER A 23 9.97 3.93 15.73
N GLN A 24 8.97 3.95 16.60
CA GLN A 24 7.91 4.94 16.54
C GLN A 24 8.48 6.25 17.08
N ARG A 25 8.86 7.10 16.11
CA ARG A 25 8.76 8.56 16.06
C ARG A 25 10.11 9.26 15.87
N HIS A 26 10.19 9.92 14.71
CA HIS A 26 11.22 10.86 14.31
C HIS A 26 12.51 10.27 13.76
N ASP A 27 12.40 9.53 12.65
CA ASP A 27 13.43 9.73 11.64
C ASP A 27 13.18 11.14 11.01
N PRO A 28 14.05 12.13 11.28
CA PRO A 28 13.87 13.48 10.78
C PRO A 28 13.98 13.55 9.25
N VAL A 29 14.74 12.64 8.63
CA VAL A 29 14.89 12.56 7.18
C VAL A 29 13.60 12.02 6.57
N LEU A 30 13.07 10.92 7.11
CA LEU A 30 11.80 10.37 6.66
C LEU A 30 10.66 11.38 6.84
N ASN A 31 10.62 12.08 7.98
CA ASN A 31 9.60 13.10 8.22
C ASN A 31 9.70 14.26 7.21
N ALA A 32 10.90 14.78 6.96
CA ALA A 32 11.09 15.85 5.98
C ALA A 32 10.67 15.40 4.56
N PHE A 33 10.96 14.15 4.19
CA PHE A 33 10.51 13.57 2.93
C PHE A 33 8.97 13.46 2.86
N LEU A 34 8.32 12.96 3.92
CA LEU A 34 6.86 12.84 3.96
C LEU A 34 6.18 14.21 3.93
N GLU A 35 6.76 15.24 4.57
CA GLU A 35 6.25 16.61 4.48
C GLU A 35 6.39 17.20 3.07
N PHE A 36 7.49 16.91 2.38
CA PHE A 36 7.66 17.30 0.97
C PHE A 36 6.61 16.62 0.09
N LEU A 37 6.43 15.31 0.25
CA LEU A 37 5.46 14.54 -0.51
C LEU A 37 4.02 15.00 -0.26
N ALA A 38 3.66 15.26 1.00
CA ALA A 38 2.34 15.78 1.38
C ALA A 38 2.03 17.13 0.72
N ARG A 39 3.03 18.02 0.65
CA ARG A 39 2.90 19.31 -0.04
C ARG A 39 2.71 19.13 -1.55
N ASP A 40 3.47 18.24 -2.18
CA ASP A 40 3.33 18.00 -3.63
C ASP A 40 1.96 17.40 -3.97
N ILE A 41 1.49 16.42 -3.20
CA ILE A 41 0.16 15.81 -3.37
C ILE A 41 -0.96 16.84 -3.24
N THR A 42 -0.86 17.70 -2.22
CA THR A 42 -1.89 18.73 -1.97
C THR A 42 -1.89 19.78 -3.08
N SER A 43 -0.71 20.12 -3.62
CA SER A 43 -0.56 21.15 -4.65
C SER A 43 -0.92 20.66 -6.05
N HIS A 44 -0.76 19.36 -6.33
CA HIS A 44 -0.94 18.77 -7.65
C HIS A 44 -1.76 17.46 -7.60
N PRO A 45 -3.02 17.48 -7.13
CA PRO A 45 -3.85 16.29 -7.04
C PRO A 45 -4.12 15.64 -8.42
N GLU A 46 -4.05 16.42 -9.51
CA GLU A 46 -4.22 15.95 -10.88
C GLU A 46 -3.11 14.98 -11.35
N ARG A 47 -1.96 14.97 -10.66
CA ARG A 47 -0.86 14.03 -10.95
C ARG A 47 -1.08 12.65 -10.34
N LEU A 48 -2.08 12.51 -9.46
CA LEU A 48 -2.43 11.23 -8.85
C LEU A 48 -3.34 10.43 -9.78
N GLN A 49 -2.89 9.23 -10.15
CA GLN A 49 -3.69 8.25 -10.86
C GLN A 49 -4.10 7.14 -9.88
N ALA A 50 -5.40 6.86 -9.83
CA ALA A 50 -5.89 5.71 -9.08
C ALA A 50 -5.35 4.42 -9.70
N VAL A 51 -4.91 3.50 -8.86
CA VAL A 51 -4.54 2.16 -9.32
C VAL A 51 -5.82 1.41 -9.68
N ASP A 52 -5.94 1.01 -10.95
CA ASP A 52 -7.10 0.24 -11.41
C ASP A 52 -7.06 -1.18 -10.81
N THR A 53 -8.23 -1.65 -10.36
CA THR A 53 -8.51 -3.04 -10.00
C THR A 53 -8.02 -4.08 -11.03
N ALA A 54 -8.09 -3.77 -12.33
CA ALA A 54 -7.57 -4.63 -13.39
C ALA A 54 -6.04 -4.73 -13.36
N LEU A 55 -5.36 -3.62 -13.06
CA LEU A 55 -3.91 -3.60 -12.87
C LEU A 55 -3.52 -4.40 -11.60
N LEU A 56 -4.26 -4.23 -10.51
CA LEU A 56 -4.05 -5.02 -9.28
C LEU A 56 -4.21 -6.53 -9.53
N ALA A 57 -5.28 -6.94 -10.22
CA ALA A 57 -5.52 -8.35 -10.54
C ALA A 57 -4.42 -8.92 -11.44
N ARG A 58 -3.89 -8.11 -12.37
CA ARG A 58 -2.77 -8.49 -13.23
C ARG A 58 -1.48 -8.64 -12.43
N ILE A 59 -1.17 -7.68 -11.55
CA ILE A 59 0.01 -7.75 -10.67
C ILE A 59 -0.06 -9.01 -9.82
N ASP A 60 -1.18 -9.24 -9.13
CA ASP A 60 -1.40 -10.42 -8.29
C ASP A 60 -1.24 -11.72 -9.09
N THR A 61 -1.77 -11.77 -10.31
CA THR A 61 -1.60 -12.95 -11.18
C THR A 61 -0.13 -13.19 -11.55
N LEU A 62 0.64 -12.13 -11.79
CA LEU A 62 2.05 -12.23 -12.19
C LEU A 62 2.98 -12.55 -11.03
N THR A 63 2.66 -12.09 -9.82
CA THR A 63 3.52 -12.26 -8.63
C THR A 63 3.11 -13.43 -7.75
N ARG A 64 1.99 -14.10 -8.05
CA ARG A 64 1.48 -15.20 -7.24
C ARG A 64 2.51 -16.32 -7.09
N GLY A 65 2.82 -16.66 -5.84
CA GLY A 65 3.72 -17.77 -5.52
C GLY A 65 5.21 -17.44 -5.57
N ILE A 66 5.56 -16.16 -5.77
CA ILE A 66 6.94 -15.69 -5.59
C ILE A 66 7.15 -15.45 -4.09
N ASP A 67 8.07 -16.21 -3.49
CA ASP A 67 8.55 -15.97 -2.13
C ASP A 67 9.70 -14.96 -2.19
N ILE A 68 9.54 -13.83 -1.49
CA ILE A 68 10.53 -12.74 -1.46
C ILE A 68 10.96 -12.55 -0.02
N ASP A 69 12.23 -12.84 0.25
CA ASP A 69 12.88 -12.49 1.50
C ASP A 69 13.37 -11.03 1.41
N LEU A 70 12.71 -10.13 2.15
CA LEU A 70 13.06 -8.70 2.20
C LEU A 70 14.23 -8.40 3.14
N ASP A 71 14.60 -9.36 4.00
CA ASP A 71 15.73 -9.27 4.92
C ASP A 71 17.00 -9.86 4.32
N GLN A 72 16.86 -10.62 3.23
CA GLN A 72 17.99 -11.08 2.45
C GLN A 72 18.73 -9.88 1.86
N PRO A 73 20.05 -9.74 2.11
CA PRO A 73 20.86 -8.75 1.41
C PRO A 73 20.67 -8.91 -0.09
N LEU A 74 20.43 -7.79 -0.79
CA LEU A 74 20.44 -7.81 -2.25
C LEU A 74 21.74 -8.48 -2.71
N ALA A 75 21.63 -9.47 -3.60
CA ALA A 75 22.81 -10.03 -4.23
C ALA A 75 23.57 -8.87 -4.87
N GLY A 76 24.82 -8.65 -4.46
CA GLY A 76 25.69 -7.72 -5.14
C GLY A 76 25.92 -8.29 -6.52
N ASP A 77 25.29 -7.70 -7.53
CA ASP A 77 25.78 -7.87 -8.88
C ASP A 77 26.95 -6.90 -9.00
N ASP A 78 28.15 -7.43 -8.86
CA ASP A 78 29.37 -6.79 -9.33
C ASP A 78 29.37 -6.87 -10.87
N GLU A 79 28.61 -6.00 -11.55
CA GLU A 79 28.87 -5.55 -12.94
C GLU A 79 28.51 -4.07 -13.17
#